data_AF-A0AA35SBE0-F1
#
_entry.id   AF-A0AA35SBE0-F1
#
_cell.length_a   1.000
_cell.length_b   1.000
_cell.length_c   1.000
_cell.angle_alpha   90.00
_cell.angle_beta   90.00
_cell.angle_gamma   90.00
#
_symmetry.space_group_name_H-M   'P 1'
#
loop_
_entity.id
_entity.type
_entity.pdbx_description
1 polymer ?
#
loop_
_entity_poly.entity_id
_entity_poly.type
_entity_poly.pdbx_seq_one_letter_code
_entity_poly.pdbx_strand_id
1 'polypeptide(L)'
;MGKLESTNSLYEFPISCLPTPTQLSLTEGHVPHLYHDKVDHISPTKLHLTAFEYYIFHFAYYLIFQQTKPQPAPTATPLQDCIYSHLLDVYLNHFLPPLGTLPPALMMTSKQQGSPHHHGYTPPELRAGGGTEAHAEEREAPLVQAEVLVQVLVEFWLNQNKYNGRHGDILAQAQNRFVPNEEHLLLTRRLVRHVHYFTNGSASGSPYNFLNPLTDDFRRSIIPTFIHKRLYYFLRYSFRHLPLDNTFRYVLELWLTYIQPWRYTDPLRPSSENKESLESLPRRW
;
A
#
# COMPACT_ATOMS: atom_id res chain seq x y z
N MET A 1 6.17 39.93 17.96
CA MET A 1 5.03 39.02 17.68
C MET A 1 5.51 38.02 16.65
N GLY A 2 5.94 36.84 17.12
CA GLY A 2 6.46 35.78 16.27
C GLY A 2 5.33 35.14 15.47
N LYS A 3 5.46 35.16 14.14
CA LYS A 3 4.78 34.19 13.29
C LYS A 3 5.32 32.82 13.70
N LEU A 4 4.45 31.92 14.16
CA LEU A 4 4.74 30.50 14.16
C LEU A 4 4.91 30.10 12.68
N GLU A 5 6.16 30.12 12.21
CA GLU A 5 6.56 29.26 11.10
C GLU A 5 6.44 27.84 11.63
N SER A 6 5.30 27.20 11.35
CA SER A 6 5.15 25.76 11.46
C SER A 6 6.16 25.13 10.51
N THR A 7 7.38 24.92 10.99
CA THR A 7 8.42 24.16 10.31
C THR A 7 7.89 22.75 10.12
N ASN A 8 7.42 22.45 8.92
CA ASN A 8 7.13 21.10 8.50
C ASN A 8 8.47 20.35 8.49
N SER A 9 8.83 19.75 9.63
CA SER A 9 10.11 19.08 9.81
C SER A 9 10.14 17.86 8.89
N LEU A 10 10.82 17.99 7.75
CA LEU A 10 11.01 16.89 6.82
C LEU A 10 12.07 15.94 7.38
N TYR A 11 11.81 14.64 7.25
CA TYR A 11 12.68 13.57 7.70
C TYR A 11 13.48 13.03 6.53
N GLU A 12 14.75 12.72 6.79
CA GLU A 12 15.66 12.25 5.76
C GLU A 12 15.65 10.71 5.64
N PHE A 13 15.34 10.19 4.45
CA PHE A 13 15.41 8.76 4.14
C PHE A 13 16.53 8.46 3.14
N PRO A 14 17.50 7.56 3.42
CA PRO A 14 18.61 7.30 2.51
C PRO A 14 18.16 6.68 1.19
N ILE A 15 18.66 7.19 0.05
CA ILE A 15 18.35 6.61 -1.27
C ILE A 15 18.91 5.19 -1.40
N SER A 16 19.99 4.87 -0.69
CA SER A 16 20.56 3.51 -0.64
C SER A 16 19.59 2.46 -0.08
N CYS A 17 18.53 2.87 0.62
CA CYS A 17 17.49 1.98 1.12
C CYS A 17 16.35 1.76 0.10
N LEU A 18 16.30 2.50 -1.01
CA LEU A 18 15.28 2.30 -2.06
C LEU A 18 15.56 1.04 -2.87
N PRO A 19 14.58 0.52 -3.63
CA PRO A 19 14.84 -0.60 -4.54
C PRO A 19 15.91 -0.26 -5.58
N THR A 20 16.77 -1.22 -5.92
CA THR A 20 17.89 -1.03 -6.87
C THR A 20 17.46 -0.41 -8.21
N PRO A 21 16.31 -0.80 -8.81
CA PRO A 21 15.80 -0.15 -10.01
C PRO A 21 15.62 1.36 -9.87
N THR A 22 15.12 1.79 -8.71
CA THR A 22 14.82 3.20 -8.40
C THR A 22 16.09 3.97 -8.08
N GLN A 23 17.03 3.38 -7.32
CA GLN A 23 18.35 3.98 -7.12
C GLN A 23 19.01 4.32 -8.45
N LEU A 24 19.04 3.34 -9.38
CA LEU A 24 19.61 3.53 -10.70
C LEU A 24 18.85 4.58 -11.53
N SER A 25 17.52 4.57 -11.49
CA SER A 25 16.70 5.59 -12.18
C SER A 25 17.05 7.00 -11.72
N LEU A 26 17.20 7.19 -10.40
CA LEU A 26 17.58 8.47 -9.80
C LEU A 26 19.00 8.89 -10.21
N THR A 27 19.96 7.95 -10.24
CA THR A 27 21.33 8.25 -10.71
C THR A 27 21.40 8.58 -12.20
N GLU A 28 20.48 8.04 -13.01
CA GLU A 28 20.34 8.32 -14.44
C GLU A 28 19.58 9.64 -14.70
N GLY A 29 19.11 10.34 -13.66
CA GLY A 29 18.35 11.59 -13.78
C GLY A 29 16.85 11.42 -14.06
N HIS A 30 16.36 10.18 -14.12
CA HIS A 30 14.95 9.87 -14.28
C HIS A 30 14.27 9.74 -12.91
N VAL A 31 13.55 10.78 -12.48
CA VAL A 31 12.85 10.79 -11.18
C VAL A 31 11.41 10.27 -11.33
N PRO A 32 11.05 9.12 -10.72
CA PRO A 32 9.66 8.65 -10.73
C PRO A 32 8.72 9.61 -10.00
N HIS A 33 7.45 9.64 -10.41
CA HIS A 33 6.44 10.55 -9.85
C HIS A 33 6.35 10.52 -8.32
N LEU A 34 6.47 9.34 -7.70
CA LEU A 34 6.45 9.18 -6.23
C LEU A 34 7.50 10.04 -5.50
N TYR A 35 8.59 10.43 -6.19
CA TYR A 35 9.76 11.10 -5.63
C TYR A 35 10.01 12.52 -6.12
N HIS A 36 9.19 13.04 -7.04
CA HIS A 36 9.47 14.27 -7.79
C HIS A 36 9.79 15.47 -6.89
N ASP A 37 9.03 15.63 -5.81
CA ASP A 37 9.18 16.78 -4.88
C ASP A 37 9.90 16.39 -3.58
N LYS A 38 10.54 15.22 -3.57
CA LYS A 38 11.14 14.60 -2.36
C LYS A 38 12.64 14.43 -2.47
N VAL A 39 13.24 14.71 -3.64
CA VAL A 39 14.65 14.46 -3.91
C VAL A 39 15.35 15.72 -4.38
N ASP A 40 16.56 15.95 -3.87
CA ASP A 40 17.40 17.05 -4.34
C ASP A 40 17.97 16.73 -5.73
N HIS A 41 17.66 17.55 -6.73
CA HIS A 41 18.07 17.32 -8.13
C HIS A 41 19.57 17.45 -8.38
N ILE A 42 20.32 18.09 -7.48
CA ILE A 42 21.74 18.38 -7.65
C ILE A 42 22.61 17.20 -7.19
N SER A 43 22.24 16.54 -6.08
CA SER A 43 22.99 15.42 -5.50
C SER A 43 22.04 14.51 -4.71
N PRO A 44 21.29 13.61 -5.37
CA PRO A 44 20.30 12.78 -4.73
C PRO A 44 21.00 11.73 -3.86
N THR A 45 21.13 12.02 -2.56
CA THR A 45 21.64 11.06 -1.56
C THR A 45 20.56 10.65 -0.55
N LYS A 46 19.57 11.53 -0.35
CA LYS A 46 18.49 11.38 0.63
C LYS A 46 17.18 11.86 0.01
N LEU A 47 16.08 11.34 0.54
CA LEU A 47 14.73 11.85 0.32
C LEU A 47 14.28 12.67 1.52
N HIS A 48 13.55 13.75 1.28
CA HIS A 48 12.90 14.56 2.30
C HIS A 48 11.42 14.19 2.36
N LEU A 49 11.00 13.59 3.46
CA LEU A 49 9.68 12.98 3.62
C LEU A 49 8.91 13.62 4.77
N THR A 50 7.59 13.66 4.65
CA THR A 50 6.73 13.95 5.81
C THR A 50 6.86 12.85 6.88
N ALA A 51 6.45 13.12 8.12
CA ALA A 51 6.48 12.12 9.20
C ALA A 51 5.74 10.82 8.83
N PHE A 52 4.59 10.94 8.18
CA PHE A 52 3.80 9.81 7.70
C PHE A 52 4.55 9.00 6.65
N GLU A 53 5.03 9.65 5.60
CA GLU A 53 5.79 8.98 4.53
C GLU A 53 7.05 8.31 5.07
N TYR A 54 7.80 8.99 5.92
CA TYR A 54 8.99 8.45 6.55
C TYR A 54 8.71 7.15 7.29
N TYR A 55 7.62 7.11 8.06
CA TYR A 55 7.19 5.89 8.75
C TYR A 55 6.81 4.77 7.78
N ILE A 56 5.99 5.07 6.77
CA ILE A 56 5.53 4.07 5.78
C ILE A 56 6.69 3.53 4.93
N PHE A 57 7.66 4.37 4.58
CA PHE A 57 8.88 3.96 3.89
C PHE A 57 9.70 2.98 4.74
N HIS A 58 9.93 3.29 6.02
CA HIS A 58 10.62 2.37 6.93
C HIS A 58 9.85 1.07 7.12
N PHE A 59 8.53 1.15 7.25
CA PHE A 59 7.67 -0.02 7.36
C PHE A 59 7.81 -0.93 6.13
N ALA A 60 7.72 -0.39 4.93
CA ALA A 60 7.85 -1.17 3.69
C ALA A 60 9.28 -1.70 3.47
N TYR A 61 10.30 -0.88 3.77
CA TYR A 61 11.71 -1.24 3.68
C TYR A 61 12.08 -2.37 4.64
N TYR A 62 11.50 -2.41 5.84
CA TYR A 62 11.84 -3.41 6.87
C TYR A 62 11.75 -4.84 6.34
N LEU A 63 10.71 -5.17 5.56
CA LEU A 63 10.57 -6.50 4.96
C LEU A 63 11.78 -6.85 4.09
N ILE A 64 12.20 -5.94 3.22
CA ILE A 64 13.34 -6.11 2.32
C ILE A 64 14.65 -6.20 3.10
N PHE A 65 14.80 -5.35 4.12
CA PHE A 65 15.98 -5.32 4.97
C PHE A 65 16.17 -6.62 5.78
N GLN A 66 15.09 -7.29 6.20
CA GLN A 66 15.22 -8.58 6.88
C GLN A 66 15.72 -9.69 5.94
N GLN A 67 15.41 -9.61 4.64
CA GLN A 67 15.87 -10.59 3.65
C GLN A 67 17.34 -10.44 3.30
N THR A 68 17.90 -9.24 3.41
CA THR A 68 19.32 -8.99 3.10
C THR A 68 20.25 -9.35 4.24
N LYS A 69 19.72 -9.59 5.44
CA LYS A 69 20.52 -10.05 6.57
C LYS A 69 20.88 -11.53 6.39
N PRO A 70 22.16 -11.91 6.53
CA PRO A 70 22.54 -13.31 6.54
C PRO A 70 21.85 -14.00 7.74
N GLN A 71 20.91 -14.89 7.42
CA GLN A 71 20.20 -15.87 8.28
C GLN A 71 20.04 -15.48 9.77
N PRO A 72 18.82 -15.15 10.24
CA PRO A 72 18.61 -15.06 11.67
C PRO A 72 18.74 -16.45 12.30
N ALA A 73 19.19 -16.48 13.56
CA ALA A 73 19.28 -17.69 14.38
C ALA A 73 18.00 -18.54 14.30
N PRO A 74 18.07 -19.87 14.51
CA PRO A 74 16.94 -20.82 14.40
C PRO A 74 15.74 -20.54 15.34
N THR A 75 15.79 -19.46 16.12
CA THR A 75 14.76 -19.01 17.07
C THR A 75 13.99 -17.77 16.59
N ALA A 76 14.23 -17.26 15.38
CA ALA A 76 13.47 -16.11 14.88
C ALA A 76 12.02 -16.51 14.57
N THR A 77 11.09 -15.84 15.23
CA THR A 77 9.66 -15.95 14.96
C THR A 77 9.41 -15.58 13.49
N PRO A 78 8.73 -16.42 12.70
CA PRO A 78 8.35 -16.08 11.33
C PRO A 78 7.61 -14.74 11.29
N LEU A 79 7.81 -13.93 10.24
CA LEU A 79 7.15 -12.64 10.08
C LEU A 79 5.62 -12.74 10.13
N GLN A 80 5.07 -13.91 9.81
CA GLN A 80 3.64 -14.19 9.88
C GLN A 80 3.07 -14.23 11.31
N ASP A 81 3.92 -14.55 12.27
CA ASP A 81 3.58 -14.67 13.69
C ASP A 81 4.08 -13.44 14.47
N CYS A 82 4.66 -12.46 13.78
CA CYS A 82 5.21 -11.26 14.40
C CYS A 82 4.26 -10.06 14.24
N ILE A 83 4.49 -9.04 15.06
CA ILE A 83 3.67 -7.81 15.06
C ILE A 83 3.62 -7.12 13.69
N TYR A 84 4.61 -7.31 12.83
CA TYR A 84 4.67 -6.71 11.50
C TYR A 84 3.50 -7.12 10.61
N SER A 85 3.17 -8.41 10.54
CA SER A 85 2.05 -8.88 9.72
C SER A 85 0.71 -8.42 10.25
N HIS A 86 0.56 -8.34 11.58
CA HIS A 86 -0.65 -7.79 12.20
C HIS A 86 -0.81 -6.29 11.90
N LEU A 87 0.28 -5.52 12.01
CA LEU A 87 0.28 -4.09 11.65
C LEU A 87 -0.06 -3.88 10.17
N LEU A 88 0.46 -4.72 9.27
CA LEU A 88 0.07 -4.69 7.87
C LEU A 88 -1.44 -4.84 7.71
N ASP A 89 -2.03 -5.85 8.33
CA ASP A 89 -3.48 -6.09 8.25
C ASP A 89 -4.26 -4.90 8.83
N VAL A 90 -3.82 -4.31 9.94
CA VAL A 90 -4.44 -3.10 10.53
C VAL A 90 -4.37 -1.92 9.56
N TYR A 91 -3.22 -1.65 8.95
CA TYR A 91 -3.06 -0.57 7.98
C TYR A 91 -3.89 -0.79 6.72
N LEU A 92 -3.87 -2.00 6.16
CA LEU A 92 -4.67 -2.33 4.99
C LEU A 92 -6.16 -2.17 5.28
N ASN A 93 -6.66 -2.59 6.44
CA ASN A 93 -8.06 -2.39 6.81
C ASN A 93 -8.41 -0.91 7.06
N HIS A 94 -7.47 -0.12 7.58
CA HIS A 94 -7.68 1.31 7.83
C HIS A 94 -7.71 2.14 6.54
N PHE A 95 -6.69 1.97 5.69
CA PHE A 95 -6.50 2.78 4.48
C PHE A 95 -7.24 2.22 3.25
N LEU A 96 -7.49 0.91 3.21
CA LEU A 96 -8.15 0.21 2.08
C LEU A 96 -9.32 -0.66 2.60
N PRO A 97 -10.38 -0.08 3.15
CA PRO A 97 -11.47 -0.84 3.77
C PRO A 97 -12.19 -1.77 2.77
N PRO A 98 -12.19 -3.10 3.00
CA PRO A 98 -12.77 -4.09 2.07
C PRO A 98 -14.27 -3.92 1.79
N LEU A 99 -15.05 -3.46 2.77
CA LEU A 99 -16.50 -3.22 2.62
C LEU A 99 -16.82 -1.82 2.07
N GLY A 100 -15.80 -1.05 1.69
CA GLY A 100 -15.95 0.30 1.15
C GLY A 100 -16.41 1.36 2.15
N THR A 101 -16.74 0.99 3.39
CA THR A 101 -16.96 1.92 4.50
C THR A 101 -15.62 2.38 5.05
N LEU A 102 -15.18 3.58 4.67
CA LEU A 102 -14.15 4.32 5.39
C LEU A 102 -14.56 4.43 6.88
N PRO A 103 -13.66 4.29 7.87
CA PRO A 103 -14.00 4.40 9.29
C PRO A 103 -14.89 5.62 9.59
N PRO A 104 -15.80 5.60 10.58
CA PRO A 104 -16.68 6.72 10.91
C PRO A 104 -15.95 8.06 11.13
N ALA A 105 -14.68 8.04 11.55
CA ALA A 105 -13.83 9.24 11.62
C ALA A 105 -13.69 9.99 10.27
N LEU A 106 -13.82 9.27 9.16
CA LEU A 106 -13.83 9.79 7.79
C LEU A 106 -15.24 10.07 7.26
N MET A 107 -16.28 9.60 7.96
CA MET A 107 -17.70 9.81 7.60
C MET A 107 -18.38 10.91 8.43
N MET A 108 -17.78 11.32 9.55
CA MET A 108 -18.40 12.24 10.51
C MET A 108 -18.09 13.71 10.23
N THR A 109 -18.66 14.23 9.14
CA THR A 109 -19.12 15.63 9.07
C THR A 109 -20.51 15.67 8.44
N SER A 110 -21.40 14.75 8.79
CA SER A 110 -22.74 14.68 8.20
C SER A 110 -23.70 13.99 9.15
N LYS A 111 -24.06 14.70 10.23
CA LYS A 111 -25.37 14.60 10.87
C LYS A 111 -25.73 15.94 11.48
N GLN A 112 -26.35 16.81 10.70
CA GLN A 112 -27.41 17.65 11.25
C GLN A 112 -28.76 16.99 10.95
N GLN A 113 -29.46 16.67 12.05
CA GLN A 113 -30.86 17.02 12.33
C GLN A 113 -31.96 15.94 12.24
N GLY A 114 -32.74 15.93 13.34
CA GLY A 114 -34.12 15.45 13.49
C GLY A 114 -34.55 15.57 14.97
N SER A 115 -34.85 16.78 15.48
CA SER A 115 -36.21 17.39 15.73
C SER A 115 -36.72 17.20 17.18
N PRO A 116 -37.69 17.97 17.73
CA PRO A 116 -38.57 18.99 17.12
C PRO A 116 -38.76 20.34 17.90
N HIS A 117 -39.44 21.30 17.23
CA HIS A 117 -40.32 22.38 17.73
C HIS A 117 -39.93 23.88 17.62
N HIS A 118 -40.88 24.62 17.00
CA HIS A 118 -41.25 26.06 17.06
C HIS A 118 -40.72 27.08 16.02
N HIS A 119 -41.61 27.36 15.05
CA HIS A 119 -42.11 28.65 14.54
C HIS A 119 -41.14 29.83 14.24
N GLY A 120 -41.11 30.23 12.96
CA GLY A 120 -41.18 31.65 12.58
C GLY A 120 -40.14 32.18 11.57
N TYR A 121 -40.64 32.52 10.37
CA TYR A 121 -40.25 33.61 9.46
C TYR A 121 -38.80 33.76 8.91
N THR A 122 -38.72 33.93 7.58
CA THR A 122 -37.62 34.47 6.75
C THR A 122 -38.03 35.82 6.13
N PRO A 123 -37.17 36.68 5.47
CA PRO A 123 -35.69 36.90 5.42
C PRO A 123 -35.34 38.45 5.51
N PRO A 124 -34.21 39.09 5.06
CA PRO A 124 -33.09 38.63 4.21
C PRO A 124 -31.64 39.12 4.50
N GLU A 125 -30.72 38.49 3.75
CA GLU A 125 -29.35 38.88 3.35
C GLU A 125 -28.30 39.28 4.41
N LEU A 126 -27.29 38.42 4.56
CA LEU A 126 -25.89 38.83 4.63
C LEU A 126 -25.01 37.73 4.01
N ARG A 127 -24.37 38.14 2.91
CA ARG A 127 -23.35 37.46 2.12
C ARG A 127 -22.18 36.99 3.00
N ALA A 128 -21.90 35.69 3.01
CA ALA A 128 -20.60 35.15 3.36
C ALA A 128 -20.37 33.86 2.56
N GLY A 129 -19.68 34.01 1.42
CA GLY A 129 -19.04 32.89 0.74
C GLY A 129 -17.80 32.46 1.52
N GLY A 130 -17.53 31.15 1.53
CA GLY A 130 -16.33 30.57 2.16
C GLY A 130 -16.68 29.38 3.06
N GLY A 131 -17.14 28.27 2.48
CA GLY A 131 -17.41 27.05 3.24
C GLY A 131 -17.11 25.74 2.50
N THR A 132 -16.76 25.81 1.21
CA THR A 132 -16.64 24.61 0.35
C THR A 132 -15.21 24.09 0.21
N GLU A 133 -14.19 24.93 0.40
CA GLU A 133 -12.78 24.55 0.18
C GLU A 133 -12.14 23.84 1.39
N ALA A 134 -12.35 24.34 2.61
CA ALA A 134 -11.74 23.75 3.81
C ALA A 134 -12.23 22.31 4.11
N HIS A 135 -13.47 21.98 3.74
CA HIS A 135 -14.02 20.62 3.89
C HIS A 135 -13.59 19.66 2.78
N ALA A 136 -13.10 20.16 1.64
CA ALA A 136 -12.57 19.33 0.56
C ALA A 136 -11.13 18.88 0.88
N GLU A 137 -10.28 19.81 1.35
CA GLU A 137 -8.88 19.52 1.72
C GLU A 137 -8.77 18.48 2.85
N GLU A 138 -9.64 18.55 3.86
CA GLU A 138 -9.64 17.59 4.98
C GLU A 138 -10.12 16.18 4.55
N ARG A 139 -10.92 16.08 3.48
CA ARG A 139 -11.40 14.81 2.91
C ARG A 139 -10.42 14.14 1.94
N GLU A 140 -9.49 14.91 1.36
CA GLU A 140 -8.48 14.42 0.43
C GLU A 140 -7.28 13.79 1.16
N ALA A 141 -6.91 14.29 2.34
CA ALA A 141 -5.76 13.80 3.11
C ALA A 141 -5.75 12.27 3.37
N PRO A 142 -6.85 11.61 3.76
CA PRO A 142 -6.88 10.16 3.97
C PRO A 142 -6.69 9.35 2.68
N LEU A 143 -7.21 9.85 1.55
CA LEU A 143 -7.08 9.19 0.25
C LEU A 143 -5.64 9.28 -0.25
N VAL A 144 -5.03 10.46 -0.14
CA VAL A 144 -3.61 10.67 -0.46
C VAL A 144 -2.72 9.77 0.40
N GLN A 145 -3.02 9.62 1.70
CA GLN A 145 -2.29 8.70 2.56
C GLN A 145 -2.46 7.23 2.15
N ALA A 146 -3.67 6.81 1.76
CA ALA A 146 -3.92 5.46 1.25
C ALA A 146 -3.18 5.20 -0.07
N GLU A 147 -3.15 6.18 -0.96
CA GLU A 147 -2.40 6.11 -2.21
C GLU A 147 -0.90 5.98 -1.94
N VAL A 148 -0.34 6.83 -1.07
CA VAL A 148 1.07 6.77 -0.66
C VAL A 148 1.39 5.39 -0.06
N LEU A 149 0.53 4.85 0.83
CA LEU A 149 0.72 3.52 1.39
C LEU A 149 0.85 2.46 0.29
N VAL A 150 -0.11 2.41 -0.64
CA VAL A 150 -0.11 1.42 -1.73
C VAL A 150 1.11 1.59 -2.63
N GLN A 151 1.41 2.82 -3.05
CA GLN A 151 2.55 3.12 -3.91
C GLN A 151 3.87 2.69 -3.25
N VAL A 152 4.06 2.98 -1.96
CA VAL A 152 5.28 2.63 -1.22
C VAL A 152 5.38 1.12 -1.01
N LEU A 153 4.32 0.43 -0.60
CA LEU A 153 4.35 -1.04 -0.48
C LEU A 153 4.68 -1.71 -1.82
N VAL A 154 4.04 -1.27 -2.90
CA VAL A 154 4.27 -1.78 -4.25
C VAL A 154 5.68 -1.46 -4.76
N GLU A 155 6.20 -0.28 -4.45
CA GLU A 155 7.57 0.13 -4.75
C GLU A 155 8.58 -0.79 -4.07
N PHE A 156 8.52 -0.91 -2.75
CA PHE A 156 9.49 -1.71 -2.03
C PHE A 156 9.34 -3.21 -2.28
N TRP A 157 8.12 -3.74 -2.43
CA TRP A 157 7.95 -5.19 -2.52
C TRP A 157 8.08 -5.71 -3.95
N LEU A 158 7.62 -4.96 -4.95
CA LEU A 158 7.57 -5.45 -6.33
C LEU A 158 8.69 -4.91 -7.23
N ASN A 159 9.30 -3.77 -6.90
CA ASN A 159 10.29 -3.11 -7.77
C ASN A 159 11.74 -3.47 -7.41
N GLN A 160 12.03 -4.70 -6.99
CA GLN A 160 13.39 -5.10 -6.57
C GLN A 160 14.32 -5.50 -7.73
N ASN A 161 13.77 -6.01 -8.83
CA ASN A 161 14.56 -6.53 -9.95
C ASN A 161 14.30 -5.73 -11.24
N LYS A 162 15.34 -5.14 -11.84
CA LYS A 162 15.25 -4.56 -13.20
C LYS A 162 15.12 -5.69 -14.22
N TYR A 163 14.14 -5.61 -15.12
CA TYR A 163 14.21 -6.35 -16.39
C TYR A 163 14.98 -5.51 -17.41
N ASN A 164 16.30 -5.47 -17.30
CA ASN A 164 17.13 -4.85 -18.35
C ASN A 164 17.50 -5.91 -19.39
N GLY A 165 16.78 -5.93 -20.51
CA GLY A 165 17.13 -6.69 -21.71
C GLY A 165 18.26 -6.09 -22.54
N ARG A 166 19.16 -5.30 -21.95
CA ARG A 166 20.32 -4.73 -22.64
C ARG A 166 21.60 -5.19 -21.98
N HIS A 167 22.39 -5.90 -22.80
CA HIS A 167 23.73 -6.40 -22.54
C HIS A 167 24.58 -5.38 -21.76
N GLY A 168 24.89 -5.72 -20.52
CA GLY A 168 25.72 -4.92 -19.63
C GLY A 168 26.05 -5.76 -18.39
N ASP A 169 27.08 -6.56 -18.54
CA ASP A 169 27.75 -7.39 -17.52
C ASP A 169 26.96 -8.54 -16.85
N ILE A 170 27.04 -9.72 -17.47
CA ILE A 170 26.44 -10.98 -17.00
C ILE A 170 27.02 -11.42 -15.63
N LEU A 171 28.26 -11.04 -15.33
CA LEU A 171 28.97 -11.42 -14.09
C LEU A 171 28.59 -10.53 -12.90
N ALA A 172 28.48 -9.21 -13.08
CA ALA A 172 28.02 -8.30 -12.02
C ALA A 172 26.53 -8.50 -11.70
N GLN A 173 25.71 -8.84 -12.70
CA GLN A 173 24.30 -9.16 -12.49
C GLN A 173 24.05 -10.50 -11.79
N ALA A 174 25.03 -11.41 -11.76
CA ALA A 174 24.85 -12.73 -11.13
C ALA A 174 25.02 -12.70 -9.61
N GLN A 175 25.75 -11.73 -9.06
CA GLN A 175 26.12 -11.72 -7.64
C GLN A 175 25.19 -10.92 -6.71
N ASN A 176 24.31 -10.05 -7.23
CA ASN A 176 23.42 -9.17 -6.44
C ASN A 176 21.94 -9.27 -6.87
N ARG A 177 21.48 -10.48 -7.18
CA ARG A 177 20.10 -10.70 -7.62
C ARG A 177 19.17 -10.92 -6.44
N PHE A 178 18.23 -10.01 -6.24
CA PHE A 178 17.20 -10.16 -5.22
C PHE A 178 16.27 -11.32 -5.57
N VAL A 179 16.25 -12.36 -4.73
CA VAL A 179 15.31 -13.47 -4.84
C VAL A 179 14.35 -13.38 -3.65
N PRO A 180 13.03 -13.25 -3.88
CA PRO A 180 12.08 -13.12 -2.78
C PRO A 180 12.01 -14.43 -1.99
N ASN A 181 12.13 -14.35 -0.66
CA ASN A 181 11.88 -15.48 0.22
C ASN A 181 10.37 -15.74 0.41
N GLU A 182 10.04 -16.80 1.15
CA GLU A 182 8.66 -17.20 1.44
C GLU A 182 7.84 -16.07 2.09
N GLU A 183 8.40 -15.40 3.10
CA GLU A 183 7.72 -14.36 3.85
C GLU A 183 7.32 -13.17 2.97
N HIS A 184 8.21 -12.77 2.06
CA HIS A 184 7.91 -11.72 1.11
C HIS A 184 6.81 -12.13 0.14
N LEU A 185 6.87 -13.33 -0.46
CA LEU A 185 5.81 -13.83 -1.33
C LEU A 185 4.45 -13.84 -0.62
N LEU A 186 4.43 -14.25 0.65
CA LEU A 186 3.24 -14.32 1.48
C LEU A 186 2.65 -12.95 1.80
N LEU A 187 3.48 -11.98 2.19
CA LEU A 187 3.01 -10.62 2.48
C LEU A 187 2.60 -9.87 1.20
N THR A 188 3.30 -10.07 0.09
CA THR A 188 2.88 -9.61 -1.22
C THR A 188 1.53 -10.20 -1.61
N ARG A 189 1.31 -11.50 -1.36
CA ARG A 189 0.01 -12.15 -1.60
C ARG A 189 -1.10 -11.54 -0.75
N ARG A 190 -0.85 -11.26 0.53
CA ARG A 190 -1.80 -10.57 1.41
C ARG A 190 -2.16 -9.19 0.87
N LEU A 191 -1.18 -8.40 0.44
CA LEU A 191 -1.43 -7.10 -0.20
C LEU A 191 -2.32 -7.23 -1.44
N VAL A 192 -1.97 -8.11 -2.38
CA VAL A 192 -2.74 -8.30 -3.63
C VAL A 192 -4.16 -8.79 -3.33
N ARG A 193 -4.32 -9.75 -2.42
CA ARG A 193 -5.62 -10.24 -1.94
C ARG A 193 -6.46 -9.10 -1.37
N HIS A 194 -5.87 -8.28 -0.49
CA HIS A 194 -6.57 -7.17 0.16
C HIS A 194 -6.98 -6.10 -0.84
N VAL A 195 -6.10 -5.77 -1.78
CA VAL A 195 -6.42 -4.84 -2.87
C VAL A 195 -7.59 -5.37 -3.70
N HIS A 196 -7.64 -6.67 -4.04
CA HIS A 196 -8.81 -7.21 -4.75
C HIS A 196 -10.11 -7.05 -3.96
N TYR A 197 -10.10 -7.33 -2.66
CA TYR A 197 -11.29 -7.06 -1.83
C TYR A 197 -11.67 -5.58 -1.84
N PHE A 198 -10.69 -4.68 -1.70
CA PHE A 198 -10.93 -3.23 -1.71
C PHE A 198 -11.51 -2.75 -3.06
N THR A 199 -10.96 -3.20 -4.19
CA THR A 199 -11.42 -2.80 -5.52
C THR A 199 -12.78 -3.40 -5.87
N ASN A 200 -13.07 -4.61 -5.39
CA ASN A 200 -14.34 -5.30 -5.66
C ASN A 200 -15.44 -4.95 -4.65
N GLY A 201 -15.10 -4.46 -3.46
CA GLY A 201 -16.06 -4.07 -2.43
C GLY A 201 -17.06 -3.00 -2.90
N SER A 202 -16.70 -2.18 -3.90
CA SER A 202 -17.62 -1.23 -4.55
C SER A 202 -18.81 -1.90 -5.23
N ALA A 203 -18.68 -3.15 -5.67
CA ALA A 203 -19.73 -3.85 -6.41
C ALA A 203 -20.93 -4.25 -5.54
N SER A 204 -20.82 -4.16 -4.21
CA SER A 204 -21.84 -4.64 -3.27
C SER A 204 -23.04 -3.70 -3.06
N GLY A 205 -23.25 -2.67 -3.89
CA GLY A 205 -24.48 -1.86 -3.83
C GLY A 205 -24.67 -1.06 -2.53
N SER A 206 -23.60 -0.75 -1.80
CA SER A 206 -23.68 0.13 -0.63
C SER A 206 -24.22 1.50 -1.09
N PRO A 207 -25.35 1.99 -0.54
CA PRO A 207 -25.93 3.27 -0.92
C PRO A 207 -25.01 4.47 -0.61
N TYR A 208 -23.95 4.24 0.17
CA TYR A 208 -22.95 5.24 0.54
C TYR A 208 -21.76 5.32 -0.44
N ASN A 209 -21.56 4.34 -1.34
CA ASN A 209 -20.46 4.38 -2.33
C ASN A 209 -20.63 5.52 -3.34
N PHE A 210 -21.87 5.86 -3.70
CA PHE A 210 -22.18 6.99 -4.59
C PHE A 210 -21.81 8.36 -4.02
N LEU A 211 -21.44 8.45 -2.74
CA LEU A 211 -21.15 9.71 -2.07
C LEU A 211 -19.68 10.13 -2.19
N ASN A 212 -18.79 9.31 -2.77
CA ASN A 212 -17.39 9.71 -2.95
C ASN A 212 -16.74 9.21 -4.27
N PRO A 213 -16.98 9.93 -5.40
CA PRO A 213 -16.41 9.61 -6.72
C PRO A 213 -14.88 9.45 -6.73
N LEU A 214 -14.16 10.24 -5.91
CA LEU A 214 -12.69 10.20 -5.81
C LEU A 214 -12.19 8.83 -5.30
N THR A 215 -12.96 8.17 -4.43
CA THR A 215 -12.61 6.84 -3.93
C THR A 215 -12.78 5.77 -5.01
N ASP A 216 -13.76 5.91 -5.89
CA ASP A 216 -13.99 4.97 -6.99
C ASP A 216 -12.94 5.10 -8.10
N ASP A 217 -12.50 6.32 -8.42
CA ASP A 217 -11.41 6.54 -9.37
C ASP A 217 -10.09 5.96 -8.84
N PHE A 218 -9.79 6.18 -7.56
CA PHE A 218 -8.65 5.56 -6.89
C PHE A 218 -8.73 4.02 -6.91
N ARG A 219 -9.86 3.42 -6.55
CA ARG A 219 -10.06 1.96 -6.61
C ARG A 219 -9.77 1.40 -8.01
N ARG A 220 -10.26 2.06 -9.05
CA ARG A 220 -10.06 1.64 -10.44
C ARG A 220 -8.62 1.82 -10.92
N SER A 221 -7.88 2.77 -10.35
CA SER A 221 -6.51 3.05 -10.74
C SER A 221 -5.47 2.13 -10.07
N ILE A 222 -5.71 1.62 -8.86
CA ILE A 222 -4.69 0.87 -8.10
C ILE A 222 -4.10 -0.31 -8.88
N ILE A 223 -4.95 -1.20 -9.40
CA ILE A 223 -4.47 -2.42 -10.06
C ILE A 223 -3.76 -2.09 -11.39
N PRO A 224 -4.37 -1.35 -12.34
CA PRO A 224 -3.73 -1.06 -13.61
C PRO A 224 -2.47 -0.19 -13.48
N THR A 225 -2.49 0.81 -12.61
CA THR A 225 -1.42 1.81 -12.51
C THR A 225 -0.26 1.35 -11.63
N PHE A 226 -0.54 0.80 -10.44
CA PHE A 226 0.51 0.49 -9.48
C PHE A 226 0.93 -0.98 -9.55
N ILE A 227 -0.02 -1.91 -9.54
CA ILE A 227 0.28 -3.34 -9.29
C ILE A 227 0.64 -4.10 -10.56
N HIS A 228 -0.17 -3.98 -11.63
CA HIS A 228 -0.17 -4.91 -12.76
C HIS A 228 1.23 -5.13 -13.37
N LYS A 229 1.89 -4.05 -13.79
CA LYS A 229 3.19 -4.11 -14.46
C LYS A 229 4.28 -4.62 -13.52
N ARG A 230 4.31 -4.13 -12.28
CA ARG A 230 5.36 -4.47 -11.30
C ARG A 230 5.23 -5.92 -10.84
N LEU A 231 4.00 -6.36 -10.54
CA LEU A 231 3.71 -7.73 -10.16
C LEU A 231 4.02 -8.72 -11.28
N TYR A 232 3.73 -8.36 -12.54
CA TYR A 232 4.11 -9.20 -13.68
C TYR A 232 5.62 -9.46 -13.74
N TYR A 233 6.46 -8.43 -13.62
CA TYR A 233 7.91 -8.60 -13.64
C TYR A 233 8.41 -9.37 -12.41
N PHE A 234 7.84 -9.09 -11.24
CA PHE A 234 8.14 -9.80 -10.00
C PHE A 234 7.83 -11.30 -10.11
N LEU A 235 6.64 -11.66 -10.60
CA LEU A 235 6.23 -13.05 -10.82
C LEU A 235 7.08 -13.72 -11.89
N ARG A 236 7.28 -13.07 -13.04
CA ARG A 236 8.12 -13.62 -14.13
C ARG A 236 9.54 -13.91 -13.66
N TYR A 237 10.10 -13.05 -12.82
CA TYR A 237 11.41 -13.25 -12.20
C TYR A 237 11.36 -14.42 -11.21
N SER A 238 10.36 -14.45 -10.33
CA SER A 238 10.15 -15.52 -9.34
C SER A 238 10.04 -16.89 -10.00
N PHE A 239 9.23 -17.02 -11.06
CA PHE A 239 9.06 -18.26 -11.85
C PHE A 239 10.37 -18.77 -12.48
N ARG A 240 11.34 -17.89 -12.74
CA ARG A 240 12.61 -18.25 -13.38
C ARG A 240 13.68 -18.65 -12.37
N HIS A 241 13.64 -18.09 -11.16
CA HIS A 241 14.78 -18.13 -10.24
C HIS A 241 14.51 -18.90 -8.94
N LEU A 242 13.25 -19.08 -8.54
CA LEU A 242 12.94 -19.87 -7.35
C LEU A 242 13.03 -21.38 -7.65
N PRO A 243 13.48 -22.18 -6.67
CA PRO A 243 13.53 -23.64 -6.81
C PRO A 243 12.12 -24.22 -6.98
N LEU A 244 12.02 -25.36 -7.67
CA LEU A 244 10.76 -26.10 -7.87
C LEU A 244 10.43 -27.02 -6.66
N ASP A 245 10.84 -26.65 -5.45
CA ASP A 245 10.52 -27.37 -4.23
C ASP A 245 9.20 -26.86 -3.62
N ASN A 246 8.94 -27.17 -2.35
CA ASN A 246 7.72 -26.76 -1.65
C ASN A 246 7.54 -25.23 -1.59
N THR A 247 8.62 -24.45 -1.67
CA THR A 247 8.56 -22.98 -1.64
C THR A 247 7.95 -22.39 -2.91
N PHE A 248 8.01 -23.11 -4.03
CA PHE A 248 7.42 -22.68 -5.30
C PHE A 248 5.90 -22.47 -5.20
N ARG A 249 5.24 -23.21 -4.29
CA ARG A 249 3.81 -23.06 -4.02
C ARG A 249 3.44 -21.60 -3.70
N TYR A 250 4.29 -20.87 -2.98
CA TYR A 250 4.02 -19.46 -2.64
C TYR A 250 3.97 -18.55 -3.87
N VAL A 251 4.78 -18.83 -4.90
CA VAL A 251 4.74 -18.11 -6.18
C VAL A 251 3.43 -18.38 -6.91
N LEU A 252 3.01 -19.66 -6.94
CA LEU A 252 1.75 -20.07 -7.56
C LEU A 252 0.55 -19.48 -6.83
N GLU A 253 0.53 -19.51 -5.50
CA GLU A 253 -0.54 -18.90 -4.71
C GLU A 253 -0.64 -17.40 -4.97
N LEU A 254 0.49 -16.67 -5.04
CA LEU A 254 0.50 -15.25 -5.39
C LEU A 254 -0.05 -15.01 -6.81
N TRP A 255 0.39 -15.81 -7.79
CA TRP A 255 -0.09 -15.71 -9.17
C TRP A 255 -1.59 -16.00 -9.28
N LEU A 256 -2.08 -17.07 -8.64
CA LEU A 256 -3.49 -17.42 -8.60
C LEU A 256 -4.31 -16.35 -7.87
N THR A 257 -3.80 -15.80 -6.77
CA THR A 257 -4.44 -14.67 -6.09
C THR A 257 -4.62 -13.49 -7.02
N TYR A 258 -3.63 -13.18 -7.85
CA TYR A 258 -3.69 -12.06 -8.78
C TYR A 258 -4.64 -12.27 -9.97
N ILE A 259 -4.61 -13.44 -10.61
CA ILE A 259 -5.41 -13.68 -11.84
C ILE A 259 -6.87 -14.01 -11.54
N GLN A 260 -7.24 -14.27 -10.28
CA GLN A 260 -8.59 -14.67 -9.87
C GLN A 260 -9.28 -13.60 -9.00
N PRO A 261 -9.43 -12.35 -9.47
CA PRO A 261 -10.03 -11.27 -8.68
C PRO A 261 -11.47 -11.59 -8.23
N TRP A 262 -12.23 -12.36 -9.03
CA TRP A 262 -13.62 -12.74 -8.72
C TRP A 262 -13.77 -13.60 -7.46
N ARG A 263 -12.68 -14.13 -6.90
CA ARG A 263 -12.71 -14.84 -5.62
C ARG A 263 -12.84 -13.90 -4.42
N TYR A 264 -12.59 -12.61 -4.61
CA TYR A 264 -12.46 -11.62 -3.53
C TYR A 264 -13.56 -10.56 -3.63
N THR A 265 -14.82 -10.99 -3.55
CA THR A 265 -16.00 -10.09 -3.65
C THR A 265 -16.72 -9.90 -2.32
N ASP A 266 -16.57 -10.85 -1.40
CA ASP A 266 -17.21 -10.82 -0.08
C ASP A 266 -16.14 -11.07 1.00
N PRO A 267 -15.74 -10.05 1.77
CA PRO A 267 -14.75 -10.21 2.84
C PRO A 267 -15.28 -11.02 4.04
N LEU A 268 -16.61 -11.15 4.19
CA LEU A 268 -17.26 -11.91 5.26
C LEU A 268 -17.48 -13.37 4.89
N ARG A 269 -17.55 -13.68 3.60
CA ARG A 269 -17.59 -15.08 3.14
C ARG A 269 -16.22 -15.71 3.39
N PRO A 270 -16.16 -16.82 4.16
CA PRO A 270 -14.92 -17.56 4.27
C PRO A 270 -14.54 -18.07 2.88
N SER A 271 -13.48 -17.51 2.30
CA SER A 271 -12.84 -18.12 1.15
C SER A 271 -12.44 -19.55 1.53
N SER A 272 -12.42 -20.48 0.58
CA SER A 272 -11.97 -21.84 0.81
C SER A 272 -10.58 -21.93 1.45
N GLU A 273 -9.73 -20.89 1.28
CA GLU A 273 -8.43 -20.73 1.95
C GLU A 273 -8.55 -20.46 3.47
N ASN A 274 -9.58 -19.74 3.93
CA ASN A 274 -9.78 -19.53 5.37
C ASN A 274 -10.16 -20.83 6.10
N LYS A 275 -10.69 -21.85 5.39
CA LYS A 275 -11.02 -23.15 6.00
C LYS A 275 -9.77 -23.95 6.34
N GLU A 276 -8.78 -23.99 5.46
CA GLU A 276 -7.49 -24.67 5.74
C GLU A 276 -6.75 -24.01 6.90
N SER A 277 -6.70 -22.67 6.98
CA SER A 277 -6.06 -21.96 8.11
C SER A 277 -6.79 -22.14 9.45
N LEU A 278 -8.12 -22.28 9.45
CA LEU A 278 -8.88 -22.54 10.69
C LEU A 278 -8.82 -24.01 11.11
N GLU A 279 -8.73 -24.95 10.17
CA GLU A 279 -8.58 -26.39 10.46
C GLU A 279 -7.14 -26.77 10.84
N SER A 280 -6.13 -25.97 10.45
CA SER A 280 -4.72 -26.18 10.81
C SER A 280 -4.34 -25.67 12.20
N LEU A 281 -5.23 -24.96 12.91
CA LEU A 281 -4.99 -24.62 14.31
C LEU A 281 -5.13 -25.89 15.16
N PRO A 282 -4.11 -26.28 15.97
CA PRO A 282 -4.28 -27.40 16.87
C PRO A 282 -5.41 -27.03 17.84
N ARG A 283 -6.48 -27.83 17.84
CA ARG A 283 -7.53 -27.75 18.86
C ARG A 283 -6.87 -27.93 20.22
N ARG A 284 -6.54 -26.83 20.88
CA ARG A 284 -6.01 -26.87 22.24
C ARG A 284 -7.14 -27.19 23.19
N TRP A 285 -6.82 -28.11 24.09
CA TRP A 285 -7.55 -28.48 25.30
C TRP A 285 -7.73 -27.26 26.20
#